data_AF-A0A2X2BWR5-F1
#
_entry.id   AF-A0A2X2BWR5-F1
#
_cell.length_a   1.000
_cell.length_b   1.000
_cell.length_c   1.000
_cell.angle_alpha   90.00
_cell.angle_beta   90.00
_cell.angle_gamma   90.00
#
_symmetry.space_group_name_H-M   'P 1'
#
loop_
_entity.id
_entity.type
_entity.pdbx_description
1 polymer ?
#
loop_
_entity_poly.entity_id
_entity_poly.type
_entity_poly.pdbx_seq_one_letter_code
_entity_poly.pdbx_strand_id
1 'polypeptide(L)'
;MICYRHGIEHRLTKPFHPWTNGQVERMNRTIKQATTKTFHYASLKQLQEHIKDYLWAYNSARPLRALKGKTPIGFILGQWHKQPQLFLTDPNSFFPGPNN
;
A
#
# COMPACT_ATOMS: atom_id res chain seq x y z
N MET A 1 -11.51 -10.30 17.16
CA MET A 1 -10.53 -10.62 18.22
C MET A 1 -9.06 -10.36 17.83
N ILE A 2 -8.70 -10.31 16.54
CA ILE A 2 -7.29 -10.11 16.10
C ILE A 2 -6.72 -8.74 16.51
N CYS A 3 -7.41 -7.63 16.24
CA CYS A 3 -6.93 -6.28 16.60
C CYS A 3 -6.62 -6.17 18.10
N TYR A 4 -7.51 -6.68 18.96
CA TYR A 4 -7.30 -6.72 20.41
C TYR A 4 -6.05 -7.50 20.81
N ARG A 5 -5.81 -8.68 20.21
CA ARG A 5 -4.61 -9.51 20.47
C ARG A 5 -3.30 -8.81 20.11
N HIS A 6 -3.33 -7.86 19.17
CA HIS A 6 -2.17 -7.10 18.72
C HIS A 6 -2.13 -5.66 19.27
N GLY A 7 -3.02 -5.29 20.20
CA GLY A 7 -3.08 -3.92 20.73
C GLY A 7 -3.45 -2.86 19.68
N ILE A 8 -4.11 -3.25 18.58
CA ILE A 8 -4.50 -2.36 17.49
C ILE A 8 -5.88 -1.76 17.82
N GLU A 9 -5.95 -0.44 17.92
CA GLU A 9 -7.21 0.29 18.03
C GLU A 9 -7.98 0.19 16.70
N HIS A 10 -9.18 -0.39 16.74
CA HIS A 10 -10.04 -0.51 15.56
C HIS A 10 -10.99 0.69 15.48
N ARG A 11 -10.74 1.58 14.50
CA ARG A 11 -11.59 2.76 14.24
C ARG A 11 -12.47 2.51 13.03
N LEU A 12 -13.78 2.72 13.19
CA LEU A 12 -14.78 2.61 12.12
C LEU A 12 -15.17 3.99 11.59
N THR A 13 -15.54 4.04 10.31
CA THR A 13 -16.15 5.23 9.71
C THR A 13 -17.61 5.37 10.15
N LYS A 14 -18.10 6.61 10.20
CA LYS A 14 -19.53 6.85 10.46
C LYS A 14 -20.36 6.38 9.26
N PRO A 15 -21.55 5.76 9.47
CA PRO A 15 -22.48 5.47 8.39
C PRO A 15 -22.78 6.72 7.56
N PHE A 16 -22.94 6.55 6.24
CA PHE A 16 -23.22 7.65 5.29
C PHE A 16 -22.12 8.73 5.16
N HIS A 17 -20.88 8.44 5.57
CA HIS A 17 -19.74 9.36 5.47
C HIS A 17 -18.61 8.83 4.56
N PRO A 18 -18.87 8.57 3.26
CA PRO A 18 -17.93 7.87 2.37
C PRO A 18 -16.61 8.63 2.14
N TRP A 19 -16.60 9.96 2.26
CA TRP A 19 -15.39 10.77 2.05
C TRP A 19 -14.25 10.44 3.03
N THR A 20 -14.57 9.90 4.21
CA THR A 20 -13.57 9.43 5.19
C THR A 20 -12.77 8.24 4.66
N ASN A 21 -13.33 7.51 3.69
CA ASN A 21 -12.70 6.37 3.03
C ASN A 21 -12.05 6.75 1.68
N GLY A 22 -11.96 8.03 1.34
CA GLY A 22 -11.55 8.49 0.01
C GLY A 22 -10.12 8.06 -0.39
N GLN A 23 -9.23 7.83 0.57
CA GLN A 23 -7.87 7.37 0.28
C GLN A 23 -7.85 5.94 -0.29
N VAL A 24 -8.53 4.99 0.37
CA VAL A 24 -8.59 3.60 -0.13
C VAL A 24 -9.41 3.52 -1.42
N GLU A 25 -10.47 4.31 -1.56
CA GLU A 25 -11.26 4.37 -2.79
C GLU A 25 -10.44 4.87 -3.98
N ARG A 26 -9.61 5.90 -3.78
CA ARG A 26 -8.69 6.41 -4.80
C ARG A 26 -7.63 5.36 -5.16
N MET A 27 -7.08 4.65 -4.18
CA MET A 27 -6.13 3.57 -4.43
C MET A 27 -6.78 2.44 -5.23
N ASN A 28 -7.97 1.98 -4.82
CA ASN A 28 -8.72 0.94 -5.53
C ASN A 28 -9.04 1.33 -6.97
N ARG A 29 -9.39 2.60 -7.21
CA ARG A 29 -9.60 3.12 -8.58
C ARG A 29 -8.31 3.05 -9.40
N THR A 30 -7.19 3.41 -8.82
CA THR A 30 -5.87 3.41 -9.47
C THR A 30 -5.46 1.99 -9.86
N ILE A 31 -5.61 1.02 -8.95
CA ILE A 31 -5.34 -0.40 -9.23
C ILE A 31 -6.25 -0.90 -10.35
N LYS A 32 -7.56 -0.64 -10.30
CA LYS A 32 -8.50 -1.06 -11.33
C LYS A 32 -8.18 -0.47 -12.71
N GLN A 33 -7.77 0.80 -12.76
CA GLN A 33 -7.35 1.45 -14.00
C GLN A 33 -6.10 0.78 -14.60
N ALA A 34 -5.14 0.40 -13.77
CA ALA A 34 -3.93 -0.27 -14.21
C ALA A 34 -4.12 -1.77 -14.54
N THR A 35 -5.21 -2.38 -14.09
CA THR A 35 -5.45 -3.83 -14.23
C THR A 35 -6.73 -4.11 -15.02
N THR A 36 -7.83 -4.42 -14.34
CA THR A 36 -9.08 -4.96 -14.91
C THR A 36 -9.78 -4.04 -15.91
N LYS A 37 -9.47 -2.74 -15.93
CA LYS A 37 -10.02 -1.81 -16.94
C LYS A 37 -9.23 -1.78 -18.24
N THR A 38 -7.98 -2.24 -18.22
CA THR A 38 -7.06 -2.18 -19.35
C THR A 38 -6.75 -3.57 -19.92
N PHE A 39 -6.81 -4.60 -19.07
CA PHE A 39 -6.46 -5.97 -19.42
C PHE A 39 -7.61 -6.94 -19.16
N HIS A 40 -7.70 -7.97 -20.00
CA HIS A 40 -8.53 -9.16 -19.76
C HIS A 40 -7.64 -10.28 -19.20
N TYR A 41 -8.18 -11.04 -18.24
CA TYR A 41 -7.48 -12.13 -17.59
C TYR A 41 -8.23 -13.44 -17.82
N ALA A 42 -7.50 -14.51 -18.12
CA ALA A 42 -8.08 -15.84 -18.30
C ALA A 42 -8.35 -16.54 -16.95
N SER A 43 -7.72 -16.09 -15.87
CA SER A 43 -7.91 -16.64 -14.53
C SER A 43 -7.67 -15.60 -13.43
N LEU A 44 -8.20 -15.88 -12.24
CA LEU A 44 -7.92 -15.06 -11.05
C LEU A 44 -6.44 -15.08 -10.66
N LYS A 45 -5.73 -16.17 -10.92
CA LYS A 45 -4.29 -16.28 -10.65
C LYS A 45 -3.49 -15.23 -11.44
N GLN A 46 -3.78 -15.08 -12.73
CA GLN A 46 -3.13 -14.05 -13.56
C GLN A 46 -3.42 -12.64 -13.07
N LEU A 47 -4.65 -12.37 -12.62
CA LEU A 47 -5.00 -11.08 -12.02
C LEU A 47 -4.21 -10.84 -10.72
N GLN A 48 -4.09 -11.85 -9.85
CA GLN A 48 -3.33 -11.75 -8.61
C GLN A 48 -1.85 -11.47 -8.86
N GLU A 49 -1.24 -12.16 -9.83
CA GLU A 49 0.16 -11.94 -10.25
C GLU A 49 0.36 -10.51 -10.77
N HIS A 50 -0.49 -10.04 -11.68
CA HIS A 50 -0.41 -8.67 -12.19
C HIS A 50 -0.63 -7.64 -11.08
N ILE A 51 -1.58 -7.83 -10.16
CA ILE A 51 -1.77 -6.92 -9.02
C ILE A 51 -0.50 -6.88 -8.16
N LYS A 52 0.12 -8.03 -7.89
CA LYS A 52 1.36 -8.10 -7.11
C LYS A 52 2.48 -7.31 -7.79
N ASP A 53 2.69 -7.52 -9.08
CA ASP A 53 3.73 -6.83 -9.85
C ASP A 53 3.47 -5.32 -9.92
N TYR A 54 2.21 -4.94 -10.15
CA TYR A 54 1.80 -3.55 -10.16
C TYR A 54 2.05 -2.87 -8.81
N LEU A 55 1.68 -3.52 -7.69
CA LEU A 55 1.91 -2.99 -6.35
C LEU A 55 3.40 -2.86 -6.06
N TRP A 56 4.21 -3.83 -6.46
CA TRP A 56 5.66 -3.77 -6.29
C TRP A 56 6.25 -2.59 -7.05
N ALA A 57 5.91 -2.41 -8.33
CA ALA A 57 6.37 -1.29 -9.14
C ALA A 57 5.88 0.06 -8.60
N TYR A 58 4.60 0.14 -8.17
CA TYR A 58 4.04 1.36 -7.59
C TYR A 58 4.76 1.76 -6.30
N ASN A 59 5.05 0.79 -5.43
CA ASN A 59 5.65 1.05 -4.12
C ASN A 59 7.15 1.31 -4.19
N SER A 60 7.87 0.68 -5.13
CA SER A 60 9.33 0.74 -5.23
C SER A 60 9.84 1.74 -6.26
N ALA A 61 9.16 1.90 -7.40
CA ALA A 61 9.70 2.61 -8.56
C ALA A 61 8.98 3.91 -8.91
N ARG A 62 7.76 4.15 -8.41
CA ARG A 62 6.94 5.32 -8.79
C ARG A 62 7.06 6.49 -7.78
N PRO A 63 7.73 7.60 -8.14
CA PRO A 63 7.75 8.81 -7.31
C PRO A 63 6.36 9.43 -7.21
N LEU A 64 5.93 9.80 -6.00
CA LEU A 64 4.65 10.47 -5.78
C LEU A 64 4.86 11.95 -5.47
N ARG A 65 4.16 12.82 -6.20
CA ARG A 65 4.19 14.28 -5.93
C ARG A 65 3.76 14.61 -4.50
N ALA A 66 2.74 13.92 -3.99
CA ALA A 66 2.27 14.06 -2.61
C ALA A 66 3.35 13.72 -1.56
N LEU A 67 4.34 12.89 -1.93
CA LEU A 67 5.47 12.50 -1.08
C LEU A 67 6.75 13.26 -1.44
N LYS A 68 6.63 14.47 -2.04
CA LYS A 68 7.75 15.30 -2.47
C LYS A 68 8.73 14.56 -3.40
N GLY A 69 8.20 13.73 -4.30
CA GLY A 69 9.01 12.98 -5.26
C GLY A 69 9.64 11.71 -4.69
N LYS A 70 9.23 11.24 -3.51
CA LYS A 70 9.64 9.93 -2.98
C LYS A 70 8.70 8.83 -3.46
N THR A 71 9.22 7.61 -3.55
CA THR A 71 8.39 6.40 -3.67
C THR A 71 7.74 6.07 -2.33
N PRO A 72 6.63 5.33 -2.29
CA PRO A 72 6.01 4.91 -1.04
C PRO A 72 6.99 4.22 -0.06
N ILE A 73 7.79 3.26 -0.56
CA ILE A 73 8.80 2.58 0.26
C ILE A 73 9.86 3.58 0.74
N GLY A 74 10.41 4.39 -0.15
CA GLY A 74 11.42 5.39 0.23
C GLY A 74 10.91 6.42 1.23
N PHE A 75 9.62 6.74 1.20
CA PHE A 75 8.99 7.56 2.22
C PHE A 75 8.92 6.84 3.57
N ILE A 76 8.43 5.59 3.62
CA ILE A 76 8.32 4.79 4.85
C ILE A 76 9.69 4.60 5.50
N LEU A 77 10.70 4.17 4.73
CA LEU A 77 12.08 4.03 5.23
C LEU A 77 12.62 5.35 5.77
N GLY A 78 12.35 6.45 5.06
CA GLY A 78 12.71 7.79 5.53
C GLY A 78 11.99 8.23 6.80
N GLN A 79 10.77 7.76 7.08
CA GLN A 79 10.08 8.01 8.35
C GLN A 79 10.66 7.14 9.47
N TRP A 80 10.97 5.89 9.18
CA TRP A 80 11.60 4.97 10.13
C TRP A 80 12.96 5.50 10.60
N HIS A 81 13.80 6.01 9.70
CA HIS A 81 15.07 6.64 10.11
C HIS A 81 14.91 7.89 10.98
N LYS A 82 13.78 8.61 10.85
CA LYS A 82 13.52 9.83 11.62
C LYS A 82 12.88 9.55 12.99
N GLN A 83 11.98 8.58 13.03
CA GLN A 83 11.14 8.28 14.18
C GLN A 83 10.96 6.76 14.32
N PRO A 84 12.05 6.00 14.58
CA PRO A 84 11.99 4.53 14.63
C PRO A 84 11.04 4.02 15.71
N GLN A 85 10.84 4.78 16.79
CA GLN A 85 9.94 4.43 17.88
C GLN A 85 8.45 4.33 17.49
N LEU A 86 8.05 4.87 16.34
CA LEU A 86 6.69 4.75 15.83
C LEU A 86 6.44 3.43 15.09
N PHE A 87 7.48 2.64 14.84
CA PHE A 87 7.41 1.40 14.09
C PHE A 87 7.58 0.21 15.05
N LEU A 88 6.69 -0.77 14.93
CA LEU A 88 6.77 -2.00 15.73
C LEU A 88 7.90 -2.93 15.26
N THR A 89 8.29 -2.85 13.99
CA THR A 89 9.26 -3.73 13.34
C THR A 89 10.04 -2.95 12.28
N ASP A 90 11.24 -3.43 11.93
CA ASP A 90 12.04 -2.86 10.84
C ASP A 90 11.31 -3.02 9.48
N PRO A 91 10.94 -1.91 8.81
CA PRO A 91 10.26 -1.97 7.53
C PRO A 91 11.10 -2.59 6.40
N ASN A 92 12.43 -2.63 6.49
CA ASN A 92 13.28 -3.25 5.48
C ASN A 92 12.99 -4.74 5.28
N SER A 93 12.53 -5.44 6.33
CA SER A 93 12.16 -6.86 6.24
C SER A 93 11.02 -7.14 5.26
N PHE A 94 10.15 -6.16 5.01
CA PHE A 94 9.02 -6.29 4.07
C PHE A 94 9.37 -5.89 2.64
N PHE A 95 10.50 -5.21 2.45
CA PHE A 95 10.97 -4.72 1.16
C PHE A 95 12.44 -5.09 0.99
N PRO A 96 12.77 -6.39 0.92
CA PRO A 96 14.12 -6.78 0.58
C PRO A 96 14.44 -6.14 -0.77
N GLY A 97 15.56 -5.43 -0.84
CA GLY A 97 16.03 -4.87 -2.10
C GLY A 97 16.20 -5.99 -3.14
N PRO A 98 16.45 -5.65 -4.40
CA PRO A 98 16.65 -6.63 -5.47
C PRO A 98 17.84 -7.62 -5.25
N ASN A 99 18.54 -7.54 -4.11
CA ASN A 99 19.70 -8.35 -3.75
C ASN A 99 19.44 -9.23 -2.50
N ASN A 100 18.36 -10.02 -2.50
CA ASN A 100 18.20 -11.14 -1.57
C ASN A 100 18.20 -12.46 -2.35
#